data_AF-M2SGK9-F1
#
_entry.id   AF-M2SGK9-F1
#
_cell.length_a   1.000
_cell.length_b   1.000
_cell.length_c   1.000
_cell.angle_alpha   90.00
_cell.angle_beta   90.00
_cell.angle_gamma   90.00
#
_symmetry.space_group_name_H-M   'P 1'
#
loop_
_entity.id
_entity.type
_entity.pdbx_description
1 polymer ?
#
loop_
_entity_poly.entity_id
_entity_poly.type
_entity_poly.pdbx_seq_one_letter_code
_entity_poly.pdbx_strand_id
1 'polypeptide(L)'
;MQEVRNVDVPPSTSQEQLQTPNEVVLDAVGEGTPEAQSEEVLEAEAGEHHEAFLGLDSYGWVGIAFAIFVLLLIWKKVPHLLTSALDSRANTIRADLDEARALRAEAEALLAEQKRKAEQSAKDAEAILANAQREAGAIVAEAETTAAAMVQRRQEAAETKIAAAERAAERDLRARVAALSTDAARRVIADQTDPAARQAMTDRAISDLGTRLN
;
A
#
# COMPACT_ATOMS: atom_id res chain seq x y z
N MET A 1 -17.49 8.04 -18.69
CA MET A 1 -17.96 9.28 -18.03
C MET A 1 -16.93 9.61 -16.96
N GLN A 2 -16.12 10.63 -17.23
CA GLN A 2 -14.98 11.06 -16.40
C GLN A 2 -15.45 12.15 -15.44
N GLU A 3 -15.19 11.97 -14.15
CA GLU A 3 -15.48 12.96 -13.13
C GLU A 3 -14.25 13.85 -12.92
N VAL A 4 -14.42 15.11 -13.30
CA VAL A 4 -13.42 16.17 -13.27
C VAL A 4 -13.15 16.55 -11.82
N ARG A 5 -12.02 16.11 -11.27
CA ARG A 5 -11.51 16.57 -9.98
C ARG A 5 -10.96 17.99 -10.16
N ASN A 6 -11.81 18.97 -9.89
CA ASN A 6 -11.47 20.38 -9.84
C ASN A 6 -10.44 20.59 -8.72
N VAL A 7 -9.22 21.00 -9.08
CA VAL A 7 -8.16 21.38 -8.14
C VAL A 7 -8.30 22.88 -7.91
N ASP A 8 -8.60 23.25 -6.66
CA ASP A 8 -8.58 24.63 -6.17
C ASP A 8 -7.17 25.21 -6.39
N VAL A 9 -7.09 26.22 -7.27
CA VAL A 9 -5.90 27.06 -7.42
C VAL A 9 -6.11 28.26 -6.51
N PRO A 10 -5.28 28.47 -5.46
CA PRO A 10 -5.42 29.67 -4.64
C PRO A 10 -5.09 30.91 -5.49
N PRO A 11 -5.83 32.02 -5.34
CA PRO A 11 -5.53 33.24 -6.07
C PRO A 11 -4.17 33.76 -5.65
N SER A 12 -3.32 33.93 -6.66
CA SER A 12 -2.07 34.67 -6.65
C SER A 12 -2.12 35.88 -5.72
N THR A 13 -1.26 35.83 -4.70
CA THR A 13 -0.80 36.96 -3.90
C THR A 13 -0.09 37.96 -4.81
N SER A 14 -0.88 38.69 -5.60
CA SER A 14 -0.48 39.94 -6.22
C SER A 14 -0.80 41.01 -5.19
N GLN A 15 0.22 41.51 -4.49
CA GLN A 15 0.37 42.86 -3.90
C GLN A 15 1.46 42.78 -2.82
N GLU A 16 2.71 42.61 -3.24
CA GLU A 16 3.85 43.11 -2.47
C GLU A 16 4.49 44.21 -3.32
N GLN A 17 4.00 45.42 -3.12
CA GLN A 17 4.61 46.63 -3.67
C GLN A 17 5.93 46.86 -2.94
N LEU A 18 7.02 46.50 -3.60
CA LEU A 18 8.37 46.89 -3.23
C LEU A 18 8.89 47.92 -4.24
N GLN A 19 9.17 49.11 -3.69
CA GLN A 19 10.23 50.03 -4.09
C GLN A 19 10.11 50.78 -5.44
N THR A 20 10.00 52.11 -5.40
CA THR A 20 11.17 53.02 -5.57
C THR A 20 10.79 54.45 -5.14
N PRO A 21 11.65 55.15 -4.40
CA PRO A 21 11.44 56.54 -4.03
C PRO A 21 11.90 57.50 -5.13
N ASN A 22 11.12 58.57 -5.30
CA ASN A 22 11.54 59.88 -5.78
C ASN A 22 11.78 60.02 -7.31
N GLU A 23 10.72 60.39 -8.02
CA GLU A 23 10.85 61.16 -9.26
C GLU A 23 10.40 62.60 -8.97
N VAL A 24 11.37 63.49 -8.86
CA VAL A 24 11.15 64.94 -8.85
C VAL A 24 10.97 65.35 -10.30
N VAL A 25 9.73 65.62 -10.70
CA VAL A 25 9.44 66.30 -11.97
C VAL A 25 9.30 67.80 -11.69
N LEU A 26 10.27 68.52 -12.24
CA LEU A 26 10.22 69.95 -12.48
C LEU A 26 9.09 70.29 -13.46
N ASP A 27 8.24 71.26 -13.10
CA ASP A 27 7.56 72.16 -14.03
C ASP A 27 7.27 73.46 -13.22
N ALA A 28 8.15 74.44 -13.27
CA ALA A 28 8.19 75.57 -14.21
C ALA A 28 7.09 76.63 -13.99
N VAL A 29 7.56 77.88 -13.99
CA VAL A 29 6.87 79.14 -14.30
C VAL A 29 6.21 79.91 -13.13
N GLY A 30 7.01 80.84 -12.58
CA GLY A 30 6.71 82.27 -12.73
C GLY A 30 6.01 82.99 -11.57
N GLU A 31 6.76 83.80 -10.83
CA GLU A 31 6.46 85.22 -10.57
C GLU A 31 7.66 85.90 -9.87
N GLY A 32 7.97 87.13 -10.25
CA GLY A 32 9.32 87.70 -10.19
C GLY A 32 9.68 88.58 -8.98
N THR A 33 11.01 88.65 -8.77
CA THR A 33 11.90 89.78 -8.41
C THR A 33 11.54 90.75 -7.27
N PRO A 34 12.55 91.46 -6.70
CA PRO A 34 13.98 91.16 -6.52
C PRO A 34 14.40 91.37 -5.05
N GLU A 35 15.60 90.94 -4.64
CA GLU A 35 16.54 91.56 -3.67
C GLU A 35 17.71 90.56 -3.54
N ALA A 36 18.78 90.73 -4.29
CA ALA A 36 20.00 91.40 -3.82
C ALA A 36 20.71 90.62 -2.69
N GLN A 37 21.69 89.80 -3.08
CA GLN A 37 22.93 89.39 -2.37
C GLN A 37 23.54 88.21 -3.16
N SER A 38 24.36 88.50 -4.17
CA SER A 38 25.84 88.47 -4.10
C SER A 38 26.42 87.07 -3.91
N GLU A 39 26.84 86.52 -5.04
CA GLU A 39 28.02 85.67 -5.32
C GLU A 39 28.74 85.01 -4.13
N GLU A 40 28.86 83.68 -4.19
CA GLU A 40 30.19 83.04 -4.16
C GLU A 40 30.11 81.64 -4.79
N VAL A 41 30.51 81.58 -6.05
CA VAL A 41 30.86 80.35 -6.75
C VAL A 41 32.25 79.97 -6.26
N LEU A 42 32.36 78.79 -5.65
CA LEU A 42 33.61 78.23 -5.15
C LEU A 42 34.55 77.95 -6.34
N GLU A 43 35.40 78.93 -6.64
CA GLU A 43 36.63 78.71 -7.38
C GLU A 43 37.58 77.85 -6.53
N ALA A 44 38.18 76.88 -7.20
CA ALA A 44 39.29 76.10 -6.68
C ALA A 44 40.51 77.02 -6.54
N GLU A 45 40.63 77.68 -5.40
CA GLU A 45 41.86 78.38 -5.01
C GLU A 45 42.88 77.35 -4.51
N ALA A 46 43.73 76.95 -5.45
CA ALA A 46 45.01 76.37 -5.15
C ALA A 46 45.95 77.48 -4.65
N GLY A 47 46.35 77.37 -3.39
CA GLY A 47 47.54 78.05 -2.88
C GLY A 47 47.30 79.02 -1.74
N GLU A 48 47.32 78.50 -0.51
CA GLU A 48 47.76 79.29 0.63
C GLU A 48 48.95 78.59 1.30
N HIS A 49 50.03 79.36 1.42
CA HIS A 49 51.28 78.99 2.04
C HIS A 49 51.06 78.68 3.54
N HIS A 50 50.78 77.43 3.85
CA HIS A 50 51.04 76.92 5.20
C HIS A 50 52.55 76.90 5.40
N GLU A 51 53.04 77.77 6.30
CA GLU A 51 54.38 77.69 6.89
C GLU A 51 54.72 76.21 7.13
N ALA A 52 55.82 75.75 6.51
CA ALA A 52 56.27 74.38 6.60
C ALA A 52 56.66 74.06 8.05
N PHE A 53 55.67 73.62 8.85
CA PHE A 53 55.91 73.12 10.18
C PHE A 53 56.78 71.87 10.04
N LEU A 54 58.06 71.98 10.41
CA LEU A 54 59.09 70.95 10.29
C LEU A 54 59.52 70.59 8.86
N GLY A 55 59.39 71.50 7.89
CA GLY A 55 60.00 71.34 6.55
C GLY A 55 59.28 70.36 5.61
N LEU A 56 58.03 70.01 5.91
CA LEU A 56 57.18 69.17 5.07
C LEU A 56 56.08 70.02 4.41
N ASP A 57 55.75 69.70 3.15
CA ASP A 57 54.63 70.31 2.44
C ASP A 57 53.28 69.79 2.99
N SER A 58 52.18 70.44 2.59
CA SER A 58 50.83 70.03 3.01
C SER A 58 50.50 68.59 2.65
N TYR A 59 51.00 68.10 1.51
CA TYR A 59 50.87 66.69 1.10
C TYR A 59 51.64 65.73 2.01
N GLY A 60 52.82 66.12 2.51
CA GLY A 60 53.60 65.34 3.48
C GLY A 60 52.88 65.16 4.80
N TRP A 61 52.21 66.19 5.31
CA TRP A 61 51.40 66.08 6.53
C TRP A 61 50.15 65.21 6.33
N VAL A 62 49.49 65.31 5.17
CA VAL A 62 48.37 64.42 4.79
C VAL A 62 48.85 62.96 4.67
N GLY A 63 50.03 62.72 4.11
CA GLY A 63 50.66 61.41 4.04
C GLY A 63 50.95 60.81 5.42
N ILE A 64 51.45 61.62 6.36
CA ILE A 64 51.67 61.20 7.76
C ILE A 64 50.34 60.87 8.45
N ALA A 65 49.32 61.71 8.30
CA ALA A 65 47.99 61.45 8.85
C ALA A 65 47.37 60.16 8.29
N PHE A 66 47.52 59.92 6.98
CA PHE A 66 47.08 58.68 6.32
C PHE A 66 47.88 57.47 6.81
N ALA A 67 49.19 57.59 6.96
CA ALA A 67 50.03 56.52 7.49
C ALA A 67 49.64 56.15 8.93
N ILE A 68 49.40 57.15 9.80
CA ILE A 68 48.91 56.92 11.17
C ILE A 68 47.52 56.24 11.15
N PHE A 69 46.62 56.67 10.26
CA PHE A 69 45.30 56.06 10.09
C PHE A 69 45.39 54.59 9.66
N VAL A 70 46.20 54.27 8.65
CA VAL A 70 46.43 52.89 8.19
C VAL A 70 47.07 52.05 9.30
N LEU A 71 48.05 52.61 10.03
CA LEU A 71 48.68 51.92 11.16
C LEU A 71 47.67 51.62 12.28
N LEU A 72 46.75 52.55 12.56
CA LEU A 72 45.64 52.36 13.49
C LEU A 72 44.67 51.26 13.03
N LEU A 73 44.34 51.20 11.73
CA LEU A 73 43.47 50.14 11.17
C LEU A 73 44.13 48.76 11.25
N ILE A 74 45.43 48.67 10.99
CA ILE A 74 46.21 47.43 11.16
C ILE A 74 46.26 47.04 12.64
N TRP A 75 46.52 47.99 13.54
CA TRP A 75 46.56 47.74 14.98
C TRP A 75 45.19 47.29 15.53
N LYS A 76 44.09 47.87 15.04
CA LYS A 76 42.71 47.46 15.33
C LYS A 76 42.27 46.19 14.58
N LYS A 77 43.13 45.58 13.76
CA LYS A 77 42.87 44.33 13.02
C LYS A 77 41.62 44.36 12.13
N VAL A 78 41.26 45.53 11.61
CA VAL A 78 40.14 45.69 10.68
C VAL A 78 40.25 44.78 9.44
N PRO A 79 41.41 44.62 8.78
CA PRO A 79 41.50 43.71 7.63
C PRO A 79 41.25 42.24 8.02
N HIS A 80 41.62 41.83 9.23
CA HIS A 80 41.41 40.46 9.70
C HIS A 80 39.94 40.15 10.00
N LEU A 81 39.19 41.11 10.56
CA LEU A 81 37.75 40.97 10.78
C LEU A 81 37.00 40.82 9.46
N LEU A 82 37.40 41.59 8.45
CA LEU A 82 36.78 41.52 7.13
C LEU A 82 37.07 40.16 6.46
N THR A 83 38.32 39.70 6.44
CA THR A 83 38.66 38.37 5.90
C THR A 83 37.94 37.26 6.66
N SER A 84 37.88 37.34 7.99
CA SER A 84 37.18 36.34 8.81
C SER A 84 35.67 36.31 8.53
N ALA A 85 35.04 37.45 8.25
CA ALA A 85 33.63 37.50 7.88
C ALA A 85 33.36 36.87 6.50
N LEU A 86 34.24 37.12 5.53
CA LEU A 86 34.17 36.46 4.21
C LEU A 86 34.41 34.95 4.32
N ASP A 87 35.41 34.52 5.09
CA ASP A 87 35.71 33.11 5.32
C ASP A 87 34.55 32.41 6.03
N SER A 88 33.94 33.06 7.03
CA SER A 88 32.74 32.57 7.71
C SER A 88 31.59 32.37 6.72
N ARG A 89 31.30 33.37 5.88
CA ARG A 89 30.27 33.28 4.83
C ARG A 89 30.58 32.16 3.84
N ALA A 90 31.83 32.01 3.40
CA ALA A 90 32.25 30.96 2.50
C ALA A 90 32.09 29.57 3.13
N ASN A 91 32.39 29.44 4.43
CA ASN A 91 32.20 28.18 5.15
C ASN A 91 30.72 27.84 5.34
N THR A 92 29.86 28.81 5.63
CA THR A 92 28.39 28.60 5.66
C THR A 92 27.89 28.13 4.30
N ILE A 93 28.26 28.80 3.21
CA ILE A 93 27.84 28.39 1.87
C ILE A 93 28.33 26.98 1.52
N ARG A 94 29.57 26.63 1.90
CA ARG A 94 30.08 25.26 1.71
C ARG A 94 29.26 24.24 2.51
N ALA A 95 28.97 24.54 3.77
CA ALA A 95 28.14 23.67 4.61
C ALA A 95 26.74 23.49 4.03
N ASP A 96 26.08 24.58 3.62
CA ASP A 96 24.75 24.54 2.99
C ASP A 96 24.75 23.74 1.68
N LEU A 97 25.80 23.88 0.86
CA LEU A 97 25.96 23.11 -0.38
C LEU A 97 26.20 21.63 -0.11
N ASP A 98 26.98 21.29 0.90
CA ASP A 98 27.24 19.90 1.27
C ASP A 98 26.01 19.24 1.90
N GLU A 99 25.25 19.97 2.71
CA GLU A 99 23.95 19.53 3.21
C GLU A 99 22.95 19.33 2.07
N ALA A 100 22.85 20.28 1.13
CA ALA A 100 21.98 20.14 -0.03
C ALA A 100 22.36 18.94 -0.92
N ARG A 101 23.67 18.65 -1.06
CA ARG A 101 24.15 17.45 -1.77
C ARG A 101 23.80 16.17 -1.01
N ALA A 102 23.97 16.15 0.31
CA ALA A 102 23.61 15.02 1.15
C ALA A 102 22.10 14.73 1.07
N LEU A 103 21.26 15.76 1.20
CA LEU A 103 19.81 15.65 1.06
C LEU A 103 19.38 15.14 -0.32
N ARG A 104 20.06 15.58 -1.39
CA ARG A 104 19.81 15.02 -2.74
C ARG A 104 20.18 13.56 -2.83
N ALA A 105 21.35 13.18 -2.32
CA ALA A 105 21.79 11.79 -2.33
C ALA A 105 20.84 10.89 -1.52
N GLU A 106 20.35 11.35 -0.37
CA GLU A 106 19.35 10.65 0.43
C GLU A 106 18.01 10.54 -0.31
N ALA A 107 17.55 11.60 -0.97
CA ALA A 107 16.32 11.57 -1.75
C ALA A 107 16.42 10.60 -2.95
N GLU A 108 17.56 10.57 -3.64
CA GLU A 108 17.83 9.62 -4.72
C GLU A 108 17.90 8.17 -4.20
N ALA A 109 18.53 7.95 -3.05
CA ALA A 109 18.57 6.64 -2.40
C ALA A 109 17.18 6.16 -1.98
N LEU A 110 16.37 7.03 -1.37
CA LEU A 110 14.98 6.74 -1.00
C LEU A 110 14.14 6.44 -2.24
N LEU A 111 14.30 7.21 -3.33
CA LEU A 111 13.58 6.95 -4.58
C LEU A 111 13.95 5.59 -5.17
N ALA A 112 15.23 5.23 -5.16
CA ALA A 112 15.69 3.93 -5.62
C ALA A 112 15.15 2.79 -4.74
N GLU A 113 15.16 2.96 -3.42
CA GLU A 113 14.61 1.98 -2.48
C GLU A 113 13.10 1.79 -2.69
N GLN A 114 12.35 2.88 -2.84
CA GLN A 114 10.90 2.84 -3.05
C GLN A 114 10.54 2.20 -4.39
N LYS A 115 11.30 2.47 -5.46
CA LYS A 115 11.14 1.77 -6.75
C LYS A 115 11.40 0.28 -6.61
N ARG A 116 12.51 -0.12 -5.97
CA ARG A 116 12.82 -1.52 -5.70
C ARG A 116 11.72 -2.20 -4.87
N LYS A 117 11.21 -1.51 -3.85
CA LYS A 117 10.13 -2.00 -2.99
C LYS A 117 8.81 -2.16 -3.74
N ALA A 118 8.49 -1.22 -4.64
CA ALA A 118 7.32 -1.30 -5.50
C ALA A 118 7.43 -2.49 -6.49
N GLU A 119 8.59 -2.68 -7.12
CA GLU A 119 8.85 -3.82 -8.00
C GLU A 119 8.78 -5.15 -7.23
N GLN A 120 9.35 -5.21 -6.03
CA GLN A 120 9.27 -6.41 -5.19
C GLN A 120 7.83 -6.70 -4.78
N SER A 121 7.06 -5.68 -4.38
CA SER A 121 5.66 -5.85 -4.00
C SER A 121 4.80 -6.30 -5.18
N ALA A 122 5.08 -5.82 -6.39
CA ALA A 122 4.42 -6.28 -7.61
C ALA A 122 4.72 -7.76 -7.89
N LYS A 123 5.99 -8.18 -7.79
CA LYS A 123 6.40 -9.59 -7.92
C LYS A 123 5.77 -10.48 -6.85
N ASP A 124 5.71 -10.02 -5.61
CA ASP A 124 5.11 -10.76 -4.50
C ASP A 124 3.60 -10.93 -4.74
N ALA A 125 2.91 -9.89 -5.23
CA ALA A 125 1.49 -9.97 -5.60
C ALA A 125 1.25 -10.96 -6.74
N GLU A 126 2.08 -10.95 -7.79
CA GLU A 126 2.02 -11.93 -8.87
C GLU A 126 2.27 -13.36 -8.37
N ALA A 127 3.24 -13.54 -7.48
CA ALA A 127 3.54 -14.83 -6.86
C ALA A 127 2.36 -15.32 -5.99
N ILE A 128 1.73 -14.44 -5.21
CA ILE A 128 0.53 -14.76 -4.43
C ILE A 128 -0.59 -15.21 -5.36
N LEU A 129 -0.83 -14.49 -6.46
CA LEU A 129 -1.89 -14.84 -7.41
C LEU A 129 -1.62 -16.18 -8.09
N ALA A 130 -0.38 -16.41 -8.54
CA ALA A 130 0.02 -17.68 -9.14
C ALA A 130 -0.09 -18.84 -8.15
N ASN A 131 0.27 -18.64 -6.88
CA ASN A 131 0.12 -19.65 -5.83
C ASN A 131 -1.36 -19.95 -5.57
N ALA A 132 -2.19 -18.91 -5.43
CA ALA A 132 -3.62 -19.04 -5.20
C ALA A 132 -4.31 -19.79 -6.34
N GLN A 133 -3.93 -19.54 -7.61
CA GLN A 133 -4.47 -20.27 -8.75
C GLN A 133 -4.07 -21.75 -8.74
N ARG A 134 -2.80 -22.06 -8.41
CA ARG A 134 -2.36 -23.46 -8.29
C ARG A 134 -3.07 -24.18 -7.15
N GLU A 135 -3.21 -23.53 -6.01
CA GLU A 135 -3.88 -24.09 -4.84
C GLU A 135 -5.38 -24.29 -5.09
N ALA A 136 -6.05 -23.32 -5.72
CA ALA A 136 -7.44 -23.46 -6.15
C ALA A 136 -7.62 -24.64 -7.12
N GLY A 137 -6.72 -24.78 -8.10
CA GLY A 137 -6.74 -25.93 -9.01
C GLY A 137 -6.55 -27.26 -8.29
N ALA A 138 -5.64 -27.32 -7.32
CA ALA A 138 -5.41 -28.52 -6.50
C ALA A 138 -6.65 -28.87 -5.66
N ILE A 139 -7.27 -27.89 -5.00
CA ILE A 139 -8.50 -28.08 -4.21
C ILE A 139 -9.63 -28.60 -5.10
N VAL A 140 -9.81 -28.06 -6.30
CA VAL A 140 -10.84 -28.55 -7.24
C VAL A 140 -10.57 -29.99 -7.65
N ALA A 141 -9.33 -30.33 -8.01
CA ALA A 141 -8.98 -31.70 -8.40
C ALA A 141 -9.16 -32.71 -7.24
N GLU A 142 -8.80 -32.32 -6.01
CA GLU A 142 -9.01 -33.13 -4.81
C GLU A 142 -10.51 -33.28 -4.50
N ALA A 143 -11.29 -32.20 -4.64
CA ALA A 143 -12.73 -32.22 -4.44
C ALA A 143 -13.43 -33.12 -5.47
N GLU A 144 -13.02 -33.07 -6.75
CA GLU A 144 -13.53 -33.97 -7.79
C GLU A 144 -13.23 -35.44 -7.47
N THR A 145 -11.99 -35.73 -7.08
CA THR A 145 -11.56 -37.09 -6.70
C THR A 145 -12.36 -37.60 -5.50
N THR A 146 -12.53 -36.76 -4.48
CA THR A 146 -13.29 -37.09 -3.27
C THR A 146 -14.77 -37.27 -3.58
N ALA A 147 -15.35 -36.40 -4.41
CA ALA A 147 -16.74 -36.49 -4.84
C ALA A 147 -16.99 -37.78 -5.62
N ALA A 148 -16.12 -38.13 -6.57
CA ALA A 148 -16.20 -39.38 -7.32
C ALA A 148 -16.12 -40.60 -6.39
N ALA A 149 -15.18 -40.62 -5.45
CA ALA A 149 -15.08 -41.69 -4.45
C ALA A 149 -16.33 -41.79 -3.57
N MET A 150 -16.93 -40.66 -3.17
CA MET A 150 -18.17 -40.63 -2.39
C MET A 150 -19.35 -41.18 -3.18
N VAL A 151 -19.47 -40.84 -4.46
CA VAL A 151 -20.51 -41.37 -5.35
C VAL A 151 -20.38 -42.89 -5.50
N GLN A 152 -19.17 -43.39 -5.76
CA GLN A 152 -18.92 -44.84 -5.87
C GLN A 152 -19.31 -45.58 -4.58
N ARG A 153 -18.89 -45.09 -3.42
CA ARG A 153 -19.27 -45.68 -2.13
C ARG A 153 -20.78 -45.64 -1.88
N ARG A 154 -21.47 -44.59 -2.33
CA ARG A 154 -22.93 -44.49 -2.22
C ARG A 154 -23.63 -45.49 -3.13
N GLN A 155 -23.09 -45.70 -4.33
CA GLN A 155 -23.59 -46.69 -5.27
C GLN A 155 -23.43 -48.12 -4.72
N GLU A 156 -22.23 -48.49 -4.26
CA GLU A 156 -21.98 -49.80 -3.64
C GLU A 156 -22.89 -50.05 -2.43
N ALA A 157 -23.11 -49.03 -1.60
CA ALA A 157 -24.01 -49.13 -0.46
C ALA A 157 -25.48 -49.29 -0.89
N ALA A 158 -25.90 -48.67 -1.99
CA ALA A 158 -27.23 -48.84 -2.56
C ALA A 158 -27.41 -50.23 -3.15
N GLU A 159 -26.45 -50.71 -3.93
CA GLU A 159 -26.44 -52.06 -4.52
C GLU A 159 -26.49 -53.13 -3.41
N THR A 160 -25.70 -52.97 -2.35
CA THR A 160 -25.73 -53.87 -1.19
C THR A 160 -27.10 -53.90 -0.51
N LYS A 161 -27.76 -52.72 -0.38
CA LYS A 161 -29.11 -52.63 0.19
C LYS A 161 -30.16 -53.26 -0.71
N ILE A 162 -30.07 -53.07 -2.02
CA ILE A 162 -30.96 -53.69 -3.01
C ILE A 162 -30.82 -55.21 -2.92
N ALA A 163 -29.60 -55.75 -2.98
CA ALA A 163 -29.36 -57.19 -2.87
C ALA A 163 -29.82 -57.79 -1.52
N ALA A 164 -29.76 -57.01 -0.44
CA ALA A 164 -30.33 -57.44 0.84
C ALA A 164 -31.87 -57.44 0.83
N ALA A 165 -32.49 -56.42 0.23
CA ALA A 165 -33.93 -56.31 0.09
C ALA A 165 -34.51 -57.39 -0.84
N GLU A 166 -33.85 -57.69 -1.96
CA GLU A 166 -34.21 -58.77 -2.88
C GLU A 166 -34.22 -60.12 -2.17
N ARG A 167 -33.15 -60.45 -1.44
CA ARG A 167 -33.10 -61.69 -0.64
C ARG A 167 -34.19 -61.74 0.42
N ALA A 168 -34.55 -60.61 1.02
CA ALA A 168 -35.65 -60.56 1.99
C ALA A 168 -37.02 -60.77 1.32
N ALA A 169 -37.26 -60.11 0.19
CA ALA A 169 -38.48 -60.25 -0.60
C ALA A 169 -38.65 -61.68 -1.14
N GLU A 170 -37.58 -62.31 -1.60
CA GLU A 170 -37.62 -63.71 -2.03
C GLU A 170 -38.00 -64.65 -0.89
N ARG A 171 -37.43 -64.46 0.31
CA ARG A 171 -37.81 -65.25 1.50
C ARG A 171 -39.28 -65.03 1.87
N ASP A 172 -39.76 -63.78 1.85
CA ASP A 172 -41.15 -63.46 2.15
C ASP A 172 -42.12 -64.08 1.13
N LEU A 173 -41.79 -64.00 -0.16
CA LEU A 173 -42.57 -64.62 -1.23
C LEU A 173 -42.65 -66.15 -1.05
N ARG A 174 -41.51 -66.81 -0.80
CA ARG A 174 -41.47 -68.26 -0.55
C ARG A 174 -42.32 -68.64 0.67
N ALA A 175 -42.24 -67.88 1.75
CA ALA A 175 -43.05 -68.10 2.95
C ALA A 175 -44.56 -67.96 2.66
N ARG A 176 -44.97 -66.92 1.92
CA ARG A 176 -46.36 -66.71 1.51
C ARG A 176 -46.88 -67.82 0.61
N VAL A 177 -46.09 -68.25 -0.38
CA VAL A 177 -46.45 -69.35 -1.27
C VAL A 177 -46.59 -70.66 -0.49
N ALA A 178 -45.67 -70.95 0.43
CA ALA A 178 -45.76 -72.13 1.29
C ALA A 178 -47.02 -72.10 2.18
N ALA A 179 -47.36 -70.96 2.76
CA ALA A 179 -48.57 -70.78 3.56
C ALA A 179 -49.85 -70.97 2.73
N LEU A 180 -49.93 -70.34 1.55
CA LEU A 180 -51.07 -70.49 0.63
C LEU A 180 -51.21 -71.92 0.12
N SER A 181 -50.10 -72.59 -0.19
CA SER A 181 -50.10 -73.99 -0.62
C SER A 181 -50.57 -74.92 0.50
N THR A 182 -50.16 -74.65 1.74
CA THR A 182 -50.61 -75.42 2.92
C THR A 182 -52.09 -75.19 3.19
N ASP A 183 -52.60 -73.96 3.06
CA ASP A 183 -54.03 -73.66 3.19
C ASP A 183 -54.85 -74.33 2.09
N ALA A 184 -54.40 -74.27 0.84
CA ALA A 184 -55.06 -74.94 -0.29
C ALA A 184 -55.08 -76.47 -0.10
N ALA A 185 -53.94 -77.07 0.29
CA ALA A 185 -53.88 -78.50 0.60
C ALA A 185 -54.82 -78.88 1.75
N ARG A 186 -54.88 -78.06 2.81
CA ARG A 186 -55.83 -78.25 3.92
C ARG A 186 -57.29 -78.24 3.44
N ARG A 187 -57.66 -77.30 2.56
CA ARG A 187 -59.02 -77.23 1.99
C ARG A 187 -59.33 -78.45 1.14
N VAL A 188 -58.44 -78.84 0.23
CA VAL A 188 -58.62 -80.03 -0.63
C VAL A 188 -58.76 -81.31 0.20
N ILE A 189 -57.94 -81.48 1.25
CA ILE A 189 -58.06 -82.63 2.16
C ILE A 189 -59.41 -82.58 2.90
N ALA A 190 -59.83 -81.41 3.40
CA ALA A 190 -61.12 -81.27 4.08
C ALA A 190 -62.30 -81.64 3.16
N ASP A 191 -62.25 -81.23 1.89
CA ASP A 191 -63.31 -81.46 0.90
C ASP A 191 -63.36 -82.94 0.44
N GLN A 192 -62.24 -83.65 0.39
CA GLN A 192 -62.16 -85.04 -0.09
C GLN A 192 -62.17 -86.13 1.02
N THR A 193 -62.14 -85.76 2.30
CA THR A 193 -62.05 -86.75 3.39
C THR A 193 -63.40 -87.21 3.92
N ASP A 194 -63.83 -88.39 3.46
CA ASP A 194 -64.98 -89.14 3.97
C ASP A 194 -64.73 -89.69 5.40
N PRO A 195 -65.76 -89.92 6.25
CA PRO A 195 -65.58 -90.39 7.63
C PRO A 195 -64.76 -91.69 7.76
N ALA A 196 -64.90 -92.61 6.81
CA ALA A 196 -64.15 -93.87 6.80
C ALA A 196 -62.63 -93.66 6.58
N ALA A 197 -62.25 -92.75 5.68
CA ALA A 197 -60.85 -92.40 5.44
C ALA A 197 -60.22 -91.73 6.67
N ARG A 198 -60.99 -90.90 7.39
CA ARG A 198 -60.57 -90.22 8.62
C ARG A 198 -60.26 -91.21 9.75
N GLN A 199 -61.07 -92.25 9.89
CA GLN A 199 -60.90 -93.29 10.89
C GLN A 199 -59.65 -94.16 10.59
N ALA A 200 -59.48 -94.58 9.33
CA ALA A 200 -58.29 -95.33 8.90
C ALA A 200 -56.97 -94.53 9.05
N MET A 201 -56.98 -93.21 8.87
CA MET A 201 -55.82 -92.35 9.13
C MET A 201 -55.48 -92.27 10.63
N THR A 202 -56.50 -92.23 11.49
CA THR A 202 -56.33 -92.21 12.95
C THR A 202 -55.72 -93.52 13.44
N ASP A 203 -56.22 -94.66 12.97
CA ASP A 203 -55.69 -95.99 13.35
C ASP A 203 -54.23 -96.16 12.89
N ARG A 204 -53.87 -95.68 11.69
CA ARG A 204 -52.47 -95.65 11.24
C ARG A 204 -51.59 -94.76 12.12
N ALA A 205 -52.06 -93.58 12.50
CA ALA A 205 -51.28 -92.67 13.35
C ALA A 205 -51.03 -93.28 14.75
N ILE A 206 -52.03 -93.95 15.32
CA ILE A 206 -51.90 -94.67 16.60
C ILE A 206 -50.89 -95.82 16.46
N SER A 207 -50.95 -96.59 15.36
CA SER A 207 -50.00 -97.67 15.09
C SER A 207 -48.56 -97.18 14.89
N ASP A 208 -48.35 -96.06 14.19
CA ASP A 208 -47.00 -95.51 13.95
C ASP A 208 -46.38 -94.98 15.24
N LEU A 209 -47.17 -94.33 16.12
CA LEU A 209 -46.73 -93.93 17.45
C LEU A 209 -46.34 -95.13 18.32
N GLY A 210 -47.16 -96.19 18.30
CA GLY A 210 -46.84 -97.44 18.99
C GLY A 210 -45.57 -98.12 18.49
N THR A 211 -45.19 -97.87 17.23
CA THR A 211 -43.98 -98.43 16.61
C THR A 211 -42.72 -97.61 16.90
N ARG A 212 -42.84 -96.29 17.14
CA ARG A 212 -41.70 -95.42 17.49
C ARG A 212 -41.41 -95.34 18.99
N LEU A 213 -42.34 -95.79 19.83
CA LEU A 213 -42.22 -95.79 21.30
C LEU A 213 -41.82 -97.15 21.90
N ASN A 214 -41.70 -98.18 21.06
CA ASN A 214 -40.97 -99.42 21.36
C ASN A 214 -39.56 -99.34 20.76
#